data_AF-A0A832I3P9-F1
#
_entry.id   AF-A0A832I3P9-F1
#
_cell.length_a   1.000
_cell.length_b   1.000
_cell.length_c   1.000
_cell.angle_alpha   90.00
_cell.angle_beta   90.00
_cell.angle_gamma   90.00
#
_symmetry.space_group_name_H-M   'P 1'
#
loop_
_entity.id
_entity.type
_entity.pdbx_description
1 polymer ?
#
loop_
_entity_poly.entity_id
_entity_poly.type
_entity_poly.pdbx_seq_one_letter_code
_entity_poly.pdbx_strand_id
1 'polypeptide(L)'
;MEGAQRARGAGGQLPDPRVRPGGRVQVPLGLRARRRVGTEERVSAERAFLGGRLTLRALPVIHGRPERPVLDGGRILLPAGEFAQVVNGEEARFVAYLEFLAGPGLARGGHYHERKGEALYVIRGRIRARFADADSGVTEELTLGPGDLVRTAPRLAHRYEALEYAQAIEFSTTPFDPDDVVAWGF
;
A
#
# COMPACT_ATOMS: atom_id res chain seq x y z
N MET A 1 -22.58 12.77 -58.20
CA MET A 1 -22.76 13.13 -56.78
C MET A 1 -21.40 13.03 -56.10
N GLU A 2 -20.54 13.99 -56.47
CA GLU A 2 -19.24 14.30 -55.86
C GLU A 2 -19.45 14.72 -54.40
N GLY A 3 -18.54 14.65 -53.45
CA GLY A 3 -17.08 14.68 -53.50
C GLY A 3 -16.66 15.35 -52.19
N ALA A 4 -15.69 14.76 -51.50
CA ALA A 4 -15.26 15.14 -50.15
C ALA A 4 -14.86 16.62 -50.00
N GLN A 5 -15.24 17.25 -48.88
CA GLN A 5 -14.59 18.46 -48.39
C GLN A 5 -14.13 18.29 -46.94
N ARG A 6 -12.80 18.25 -46.80
CA ARG A 6 -12.03 18.24 -45.57
C ARG A 6 -12.08 19.64 -44.93
N ALA A 7 -12.54 19.73 -43.69
CA ALA A 7 -12.34 20.92 -42.87
C ALA A 7 -10.87 20.97 -42.40
N ARG A 8 -10.17 22.04 -42.76
CA ARG A 8 -8.83 22.37 -42.25
C ARG A 8 -8.98 23.01 -40.87
N GLY A 9 -8.40 22.40 -39.85
CA GLY A 9 -8.32 22.98 -38.50
C GLY A 9 -7.40 24.20 -38.50
N ALA A 10 -7.91 25.31 -37.97
CA ALA A 10 -7.14 26.52 -37.72
C ALA A 10 -6.13 26.26 -36.59
N GLY A 11 -4.85 26.46 -36.87
CA GLY A 11 -3.79 26.49 -35.87
C GLY A 11 -3.94 27.73 -34.98
N GLY A 12 -4.44 27.55 -33.77
CA GLY A 12 -4.37 28.54 -32.70
C GLY A 12 -3.07 28.36 -31.94
N GLN A 13 -2.15 29.31 -32.09
CA GLN A 13 -0.89 29.37 -31.36
C GLN A 13 -1.18 29.75 -29.90
N LEU A 14 -0.82 28.89 -28.95
CA LEU A 14 -0.94 29.17 -27.51
C LEU A 14 0.01 30.32 -27.12
N PRO A 15 -0.40 31.28 -26.28
CA PRO A 15 0.49 32.34 -25.85
C PRO A 15 1.54 31.81 -24.87
N ASP A 16 2.77 32.26 -25.07
CA ASP A 16 3.95 31.97 -24.25
C ASP A 16 3.82 32.59 -22.84
N PRO A 17 3.97 31.83 -21.74
CA PRO A 17 3.89 32.37 -20.39
C PRO A 17 5.11 33.27 -20.08
N ARG A 18 4.88 34.58 -20.11
CA ARG A 18 5.86 35.58 -19.63
C ARG A 18 6.08 35.43 -18.13
N VAL A 19 7.16 34.76 -17.74
CA VAL A 19 7.70 34.77 -16.37
C VAL A 19 8.21 36.17 -16.06
N ARG A 20 7.63 36.84 -15.05
CA ARG A 20 8.21 38.06 -14.47
C ARG A 20 9.19 37.68 -13.36
N PRO A 21 10.43 38.20 -13.34
CA PRO A 21 11.36 37.94 -12.25
C PRO A 21 11.11 38.89 -11.08
N GLY A 22 11.08 38.35 -9.85
CA GLY A 22 11.21 39.13 -8.62
C GLY A 22 9.91 39.66 -8.01
N GLY A 23 9.13 38.77 -7.40
CA GLY A 23 8.08 39.14 -6.43
C GLY A 23 8.36 38.48 -5.08
N ARG A 24 8.86 39.23 -4.10
CA ARG A 24 8.96 38.76 -2.71
C ARG A 24 7.54 38.54 -2.19
N VAL A 25 7.21 37.31 -1.82
CA VAL A 25 5.96 37.02 -1.11
C VAL A 25 6.12 37.48 0.33
N GLN A 26 5.40 38.53 0.69
CA GLN A 26 5.32 39.02 2.07
C GLN A 26 4.19 38.26 2.78
N VAL A 27 4.54 37.36 3.69
CA VAL A 27 3.57 36.61 4.50
C VAL A 27 3.20 37.47 5.72
N PRO A 28 1.92 37.74 6.00
CA PRO A 28 1.55 38.54 7.17
C PRO A 28 1.89 37.79 8.46
N LEU A 29 2.60 38.48 9.37
CA LEU A 29 2.71 38.07 10.77
C LEU A 29 1.37 38.31 11.46
N GLY A 30 0.74 37.22 11.93
CA GLY A 30 -0.27 37.31 12.98
C GLY A 30 -1.47 36.38 12.82
N LEU A 31 -1.35 35.15 13.34
CA LEU A 31 -2.25 34.66 14.40
C LEU A 31 -1.63 33.38 14.97
N ARG A 32 -1.14 33.44 16.22
CA ARG A 32 -0.74 32.25 16.97
C ARG A 32 -1.98 31.46 17.34
N ALA A 33 -2.49 30.65 16.43
CA ALA A 33 -3.31 29.52 16.81
C ALA A 33 -2.36 28.46 17.38
N ARG A 34 -2.21 28.40 18.70
CA ARG A 34 -1.67 27.21 19.36
C ARG A 34 -2.66 26.06 19.11
N ARG A 35 -2.56 25.39 17.96
CA ARG A 35 -3.11 24.05 17.81
C ARG A 35 -2.19 23.11 18.57
N ARG A 36 -2.52 22.90 19.84
CA ARG A 36 -2.11 21.69 20.53
C ARG A 36 -2.77 20.50 19.84
N VAL A 37 -2.05 19.39 19.94
CA VAL A 37 -2.43 18.01 19.65
C VAL A 37 -2.29 17.64 18.16
N GLY A 38 -1.08 17.22 17.79
CA GLY A 38 -0.96 16.07 16.90
C GLY A 38 -1.61 14.91 17.64
N THR A 39 -2.85 14.60 17.27
CA THR A 39 -3.55 13.46 17.84
C THR A 39 -2.87 12.24 17.23
N GLU A 40 -2.09 11.51 18.02
CA GLU A 40 -1.71 10.15 17.67
C GLU A 40 -3.03 9.38 17.52
N GLU A 41 -3.44 9.15 16.28
CA GLU A 41 -4.61 8.34 16.01
C GLU A 41 -4.19 6.88 16.29
N ARG A 42 -4.90 6.29 17.26
CA ARG A 42 -4.70 4.97 17.88
C ARG A 42 -3.78 4.03 17.08
N VAL A 43 -2.69 3.58 17.73
CA VAL A 43 -2.01 2.35 17.33
C VAL A 43 -3.07 1.26 17.23
N SER A 44 -3.35 0.77 16.01
CA SER A 44 -4.23 -0.38 15.87
C SER A 44 -3.49 -1.58 16.49
N ALA A 45 -4.11 -2.21 17.48
CA ALA A 45 -3.54 -3.40 18.10
C ALA A 45 -3.35 -4.47 17.02
N GLU A 46 -2.19 -5.13 17.02
CA GLU A 46 -1.96 -6.27 16.13
C GLU A 46 -3.01 -7.34 16.42
N ARG A 47 -3.70 -7.77 15.36
CA ARG A 47 -4.71 -8.82 15.42
C ARG A 47 -4.07 -10.12 14.93
N ALA A 48 -4.24 -11.18 15.70
CA ALA A 48 -3.74 -12.51 15.39
C ALA A 48 -4.90 -13.44 15.02
N PHE A 49 -4.68 -14.28 14.01
CA PHE A 49 -5.60 -15.29 13.52
C PHE A 49 -4.84 -16.60 13.33
N LEU A 50 -5.56 -17.71 13.12
CA LEU A 50 -4.96 -19.02 12.83
C LEU A 50 -3.85 -19.40 13.83
N GLY A 51 -4.12 -19.22 15.13
CA GLY A 51 -3.15 -19.51 16.19
C GLY A 51 -1.93 -18.58 16.23
N GLY A 52 -2.02 -17.38 15.66
CA GLY A 52 -0.92 -16.40 15.58
C GLY A 52 -0.03 -16.54 14.36
N ARG A 53 -0.34 -17.47 13.45
CA ARG A 53 0.38 -17.65 12.18
C ARG A 53 0.06 -16.58 11.16
N LEU A 54 -1.11 -15.95 11.30
CA LEU A 54 -1.55 -14.81 10.50
C LEU A 54 -1.68 -13.60 11.42
N THR A 55 -0.95 -12.52 11.15
CA THR A 55 -1.12 -11.26 11.86
C THR A 55 -1.51 -10.13 10.93
N LEU A 56 -2.35 -9.22 11.41
CA LEU A 56 -2.78 -8.01 10.72
C LEU A 56 -2.59 -6.82 11.66
N ARG A 57 -1.95 -5.76 11.15
CA ARG A 57 -1.94 -4.46 11.81
C ARG A 57 -2.06 -3.35 10.78
N ALA A 58 -2.76 -2.28 11.11
CA ALA A 58 -2.65 -1.04 10.35
C ALA A 58 -1.47 -0.23 10.88
N LEU A 59 -0.60 0.25 9.98
CA LEU A 59 0.47 1.15 10.36
C LEU A 59 -0.10 2.44 10.96
N PRO A 60 0.39 2.91 12.12
CA PRO A 60 -0.08 4.14 12.74
C PRO A 60 0.01 5.34 11.80
N VAL A 61 -0.99 6.22 11.84
CA VAL A 61 -1.03 7.42 10.99
C VAL A 61 -0.66 8.65 11.81
N ILE A 62 0.28 9.42 11.29
CA ILE A 62 0.79 10.65 11.89
C ILE A 62 0.51 11.80 10.93
N HIS A 63 -0.28 12.77 11.39
CA HIS A 63 -0.59 13.94 10.59
C HIS A 63 0.38 15.09 10.88
N GLY A 64 0.97 15.63 9.82
CA GLY A 64 1.91 16.75 9.92
C GLY A 64 3.33 16.31 10.29
N ARG A 65 4.20 17.30 10.50
CA ARG A 65 5.61 17.04 10.79
C ARG A 65 5.75 16.55 12.24
N PRO A 66 6.32 15.36 12.48
CA PRO A 66 6.52 14.88 13.84
C PRO A 66 7.59 15.73 14.56
N GLU A 67 7.39 15.97 15.86
CA GLU A 67 8.34 16.74 16.70
C GLU A 67 9.62 15.94 17.00
N ARG A 68 9.56 14.61 16.92
CA ARG A 68 10.66 13.67 17.12
C ARG A 68 10.70 12.66 15.96
N PRO A 69 11.85 12.04 15.66
CA PRO A 69 11.91 10.94 14.69
C PRO A 69 10.96 9.80 15.08
N VAL A 70 10.26 9.25 14.09
CA VAL A 70 9.34 8.11 14.27
C VAL A 70 10.14 6.83 14.02
N LEU A 71 10.44 6.07 15.07
CA LEU A 71 11.33 4.92 15.01
C LEU A 71 10.61 3.58 14.85
N ASP A 72 9.35 3.48 15.26
CA ASP A 72 8.63 2.19 15.30
C ASP A 72 7.79 1.93 14.02
N GLY A 73 8.15 2.61 12.93
CA GLY A 73 7.38 2.57 11.68
C GLY A 73 6.12 3.44 11.72
N GLY A 74 5.36 3.45 10.62
CA GLY A 74 4.13 4.25 10.51
C GLY A 74 4.03 5.05 9.22
N ARG A 75 2.91 5.75 9.07
CA ARG A 75 2.56 6.57 7.90
C ARG A 75 2.52 8.04 8.29
N ILE A 76 3.42 8.84 7.74
CA ILE A 76 3.49 10.28 7.99
C ILE A 76 2.83 11.00 6.81
N LEU A 77 1.72 11.68 7.08
CA LEU A 77 0.94 12.41 6.08
C LEU A 77 1.30 13.89 6.14
N LEU A 78 1.92 14.38 5.07
CA LEU A 78 2.33 15.77 4.89
C LEU A 78 1.60 16.40 3.69
N PRO A 79 1.56 17.74 3.57
CA PRO A 79 1.07 18.40 2.36
C PRO A 79 1.79 17.97 1.08
N ALA A 80 3.03 17.47 1.19
CA ALA A 80 3.83 16.97 0.08
C ALA A 80 3.50 15.50 -0.31
N GLY A 81 2.66 14.81 0.45
CA GLY A 81 2.31 13.41 0.24
C GLY A 81 2.50 12.54 1.48
N GLU A 82 2.42 11.23 1.27
CA GLU A 82 2.61 10.20 2.31
C GLU A 82 4.04 9.66 2.31
N PHE A 83 4.60 9.52 3.50
CA PHE A 83 5.82 8.76 3.75
C PHE A 83 5.49 7.57 4.67
N ALA A 84 5.55 6.34 4.14
CA ALA A 84 5.25 5.12 4.87
C ALA A 84 6.54 4.34 5.19
N GLN A 85 6.79 4.13 6.49
CA GLN A 85 7.88 3.29 7.00
C GLN A 85 7.33 1.88 7.22
N VAL A 86 7.41 1.03 6.18
CA VAL A 86 6.82 -0.32 6.14
C VAL A 86 7.74 -1.36 6.79
N VAL A 87 9.03 -1.31 6.44
CA VAL A 87 10.09 -2.14 7.03
C VAL A 87 11.10 -1.19 7.67
N ASN A 88 11.27 -1.28 8.98
CA ASN A 88 12.24 -0.49 9.72
C ASN A 88 12.90 -1.34 10.81
N GLY A 89 14.19 -1.64 10.65
CA GLY A 89 14.94 -2.50 11.58
C GLY A 89 14.81 -4.02 11.34
N GLU A 90 14.06 -4.43 10.33
CA GLU A 90 13.95 -5.84 9.88
C GLU A 90 14.68 -6.03 8.55
N GLU A 91 15.23 -7.23 8.34
CA GLU A 91 15.87 -7.60 7.07
C GLU A 91 14.82 -7.83 5.97
N ALA A 92 14.96 -7.15 4.83
CA ALA A 92 14.16 -7.41 3.64
C ALA A 92 15.05 -8.00 2.54
N ARG A 93 15.03 -9.33 2.41
CA ARG A 93 15.81 -10.07 1.41
C ARG A 93 15.05 -10.29 0.10
N PHE A 94 13.73 -10.14 0.15
CA PHE A 94 12.86 -10.10 -0.99
C PHE A 94 11.91 -8.92 -0.84
N VAL A 95 11.73 -8.15 -1.91
CA VAL A 95 10.75 -7.06 -2.00
C VAL A 95 10.17 -7.07 -3.42
N ALA A 96 8.84 -7.08 -3.52
CA ALA A 96 8.13 -7.00 -4.78
C ALA A 96 7.03 -5.94 -4.72
N TYR A 97 6.91 -5.16 -5.78
CA TYR A 97 5.75 -4.31 -6.01
C TYR A 97 4.67 -5.11 -6.76
N LEU A 98 3.42 -4.97 -6.31
CA LEU A 98 2.28 -5.70 -6.83
C LEU A 98 1.19 -4.73 -7.27
N GLU A 99 0.73 -4.90 -8.51
CA GLU A 99 -0.49 -4.27 -9.01
C GLU A 99 -1.62 -5.31 -9.09
N PHE A 100 -2.80 -4.93 -8.64
CA PHE A 100 -4.01 -5.74 -8.68
C PHE A 100 -5.10 -5.04 -9.46
N LEU A 101 -5.58 -5.70 -10.51
CA LEU A 101 -6.73 -5.26 -11.29
C LEU A 101 -7.97 -5.99 -10.78
N ALA A 102 -9.07 -5.26 -10.60
CA ALA A 102 -10.33 -5.85 -10.25
C ALA A 102 -10.96 -6.50 -11.49
N GLY A 103 -11.45 -7.73 -11.33
CA GLY A 103 -12.14 -8.44 -12.40
C GLY A 103 -12.38 -9.92 -12.07
N PRO A 104 -13.36 -10.56 -12.73
CA PRO A 104 -13.64 -11.98 -12.51
C PRO A 104 -12.41 -12.85 -12.82
N GLY A 105 -12.05 -13.73 -11.88
CA GLY A 105 -10.93 -14.65 -12.04
C GLY A 105 -9.53 -14.01 -11.92
N LEU A 106 -9.44 -12.69 -11.73
CA LEU A 106 -8.16 -12.00 -11.52
C LEU A 106 -7.76 -12.13 -10.05
N ALA A 107 -6.84 -13.04 -9.78
CA ALA A 107 -6.28 -13.26 -8.46
C ALA A 107 -4.76 -13.44 -8.52
N ARG A 108 -4.08 -13.12 -7.42
CA ARG A 108 -2.68 -13.48 -7.16
C ARG A 108 -2.59 -14.42 -5.96
N GLY A 109 -1.52 -15.20 -5.88
CA GLY A 109 -1.40 -16.28 -4.89
C GLY A 109 -2.12 -17.55 -5.35
N GLY A 110 -2.76 -18.25 -4.43
CA GLY A 110 -3.23 -19.62 -4.65
C GLY A 110 -2.13 -20.65 -4.38
N HIS A 111 -1.22 -20.32 -3.48
CA HIS A 111 -0.13 -21.18 -3.04
C HIS A 111 0.20 -20.89 -1.58
N TYR A 112 0.99 -21.76 -0.99
CA TYR A 112 1.71 -21.51 0.26
C TYR A 112 3.21 -21.70 0.04
N HIS A 113 4.00 -21.24 1.01
CA HIS A 113 5.44 -21.44 1.04
C HIS A 113 5.81 -22.48 2.10
N GLU A 114 6.67 -23.46 1.80
CA GLU A 114 7.10 -24.45 2.81
C GLU A 114 7.97 -23.82 3.91
N ARG A 115 8.81 -22.84 3.54
CA ARG A 115 9.80 -22.22 4.44
C ARG A 115 9.67 -20.71 4.55
N LYS A 116 9.34 -20.01 3.45
CA LYS A 116 9.23 -18.55 3.42
C LYS A 116 8.01 -18.07 4.20
N GLY A 117 8.24 -17.14 5.15
CA GLY A 117 7.19 -16.26 5.65
C GLY A 117 7.06 -15.03 4.76
N GLU A 118 5.87 -14.45 4.67
CA GLU A 118 5.61 -13.31 3.79
C GLU A 118 4.88 -12.19 4.54
N ALA A 119 5.11 -10.97 4.11
CA ALA A 119 4.34 -9.81 4.53
C ALA A 119 3.79 -9.07 3.30
N LEU A 120 2.55 -8.61 3.37
CA LEU A 120 1.91 -7.78 2.34
C LEU A 120 1.43 -6.46 2.97
N TYR A 121 1.96 -5.35 2.48
CA TYR A 121 1.54 -4.00 2.83
C TYR A 121 0.70 -3.38 1.71
N VAL A 122 -0.54 -2.99 1.99
CA VAL A 122 -1.41 -2.36 1.00
C VAL A 122 -1.14 -0.86 0.93
N ILE A 123 -0.72 -0.38 -0.25
CA ILE A 123 -0.48 1.03 -0.52
C ILE A 123 -1.80 1.74 -0.86
N ARG A 124 -2.62 1.13 -1.70
CA ARG A 124 -3.85 1.72 -2.25
C ARG A 124 -4.87 0.63 -2.57
N GLY A 125 -6.15 1.01 -2.55
CA GLY A 125 -7.26 0.16 -2.97
C GLY A 125 -7.74 -0.79 -1.87
N ARG A 126 -8.61 -1.73 -2.24
CA ARG A 126 -9.11 -2.79 -1.35
C ARG A 126 -8.87 -4.16 -1.96
N ILE A 127 -8.39 -5.08 -1.13
CA ILE A 127 -8.07 -6.46 -1.52
C ILE A 127 -8.85 -7.41 -0.61
N ARG A 128 -9.59 -8.35 -1.19
CA ARG A 128 -10.07 -9.53 -0.47
C ARG A 128 -8.95 -10.54 -0.41
N ALA A 129 -8.49 -10.84 0.80
CA ALA A 129 -7.41 -11.77 1.08
C ALA A 129 -7.96 -13.01 1.78
N ARG A 130 -7.77 -14.18 1.18
CA ARG A 130 -8.13 -15.47 1.74
C ARG A 130 -6.86 -16.18 2.20
N PHE A 131 -6.91 -16.75 3.39
CA PHE A 131 -5.82 -17.50 4.00
C PHE A 131 -6.30 -18.89 4.40
N ALA A 132 -5.43 -19.89 4.30
CA ALA A 132 -5.68 -21.23 4.81
C ALA A 132 -4.42 -21.79 5.47
N ASP A 133 -4.56 -22.34 6.66
CA ASP A 133 -3.48 -23.09 7.30
C ASP A 133 -3.39 -24.47 6.65
N ALA A 134 -2.28 -24.76 5.97
CA ALA A 134 -2.10 -26.02 5.24
C ALA A 134 -2.02 -27.25 6.17
N ASP A 135 -1.74 -27.05 7.47
CA ASP A 135 -1.65 -28.12 8.45
C ASP A 135 -3.01 -28.47 9.04
N SER A 136 -3.85 -27.47 9.32
CA SER A 136 -5.15 -27.67 9.98
C SER A 136 -6.35 -27.58 9.03
N GLY A 137 -6.18 -27.01 7.84
CA GLY A 137 -7.25 -26.71 6.89
C GLY A 137 -8.15 -25.54 7.29
N VAL A 138 -7.92 -24.90 8.44
CA VAL A 138 -8.71 -23.75 8.90
C VAL A 138 -8.43 -22.54 8.03
N THR A 139 -9.49 -21.84 7.64
CA THR A 139 -9.42 -20.68 6.75
C THR A 139 -9.77 -19.38 7.47
N GLU A 140 -9.27 -18.27 6.93
CA GLU A 140 -9.62 -16.92 7.36
C GLU A 140 -9.75 -16.02 6.12
N GLU A 141 -10.71 -15.08 6.13
CA GLU A 141 -10.86 -14.08 5.07
C GLU A 141 -10.81 -12.68 5.66
N LEU A 142 -9.95 -11.83 5.08
CA LEU A 142 -9.77 -10.44 5.49
C LEU A 142 -10.00 -9.51 4.30
N THR A 143 -10.64 -8.37 4.53
CA THR A 143 -10.61 -7.24 3.59
C THR A 143 -9.50 -6.31 4.01
N LEU A 144 -8.47 -6.17 3.17
CA LEU A 144 -7.30 -5.32 3.40
C LEU A 144 -7.45 -3.99 2.66
N GLY A 145 -7.02 -2.90 3.30
CA GLY A 145 -7.04 -1.54 2.76
C GLY A 145 -5.75 -0.77 3.03
N PRO A 146 -5.65 0.49 2.59
CA PRO A 146 -4.40 1.25 2.62
C PRO A 146 -3.85 1.42 4.03
N GLY A 147 -2.60 0.99 4.23
CA GLY A 147 -1.94 1.00 5.53
C GLY A 147 -1.97 -0.34 6.28
N ASP A 148 -2.78 -1.30 5.83
CA ASP A 148 -2.78 -2.64 6.39
C ASP A 148 -1.49 -3.39 6.02
N LEU A 149 -0.87 -3.99 7.03
CA LEU A 149 0.24 -4.90 6.94
C LEU A 149 -0.20 -6.26 7.48
N VAL A 150 -0.31 -7.24 6.59
CA VAL A 150 -0.56 -8.63 6.95
C VAL A 150 0.74 -9.42 6.89
N ARG A 151 0.95 -10.34 7.83
CA ARG A 151 2.07 -11.29 7.82
C ARG A 151 1.55 -12.71 7.88
N THR A 152 2.07 -13.54 6.99
CA THR A 152 1.78 -14.97 6.90
C THR A 152 3.03 -15.76 7.29
N ALA A 153 2.87 -16.66 8.25
CA ALA A 153 3.87 -17.67 8.55
C ALA A 153 4.00 -18.67 7.39
N PRO A 154 5.10 -19.44 7.33
CA PRO A 154 5.20 -20.56 6.42
C PRO A 154 4.01 -21.52 6.54
N ARG A 155 3.69 -22.17 5.43
CA ARG A 155 2.55 -23.09 5.26
C ARG A 155 1.17 -22.45 5.48
N LEU A 156 1.08 -21.13 5.45
CA LEU A 156 -0.19 -20.43 5.22
C LEU A 156 -0.37 -20.14 3.74
N ALA A 157 -1.34 -20.84 3.14
CA ALA A 157 -1.78 -20.50 1.80
C ALA A 157 -2.43 -19.12 1.81
N HIS A 158 -2.24 -18.37 0.74
CA HIS A 158 -2.83 -17.05 0.59
C HIS A 158 -3.30 -16.81 -0.85
N ARG A 159 -4.40 -16.09 -1.00
CA ARG A 159 -4.96 -15.66 -2.29
C ARG A 159 -5.54 -14.27 -2.17
N TYR A 160 -5.20 -13.42 -3.13
CA TYR A 160 -5.55 -11.99 -3.14
C TYR A 160 -6.35 -11.65 -4.39
N GLU A 161 -7.52 -11.06 -4.17
CA GLU A 161 -8.42 -10.60 -5.23
C GLU A 161 -8.74 -9.12 -5.02
N ALA A 162 -8.46 -8.29 -6.02
CA ALA A 162 -8.75 -6.87 -5.96
C ALA A 162 -10.26 -6.63 -5.99
N LEU A 163 -10.77 -5.91 -4.98
CA LEU A 163 -12.15 -5.38 -4.99
C LEU A 163 -12.25 -4.08 -5.80
N GLU A 164 -11.12 -3.38 -5.93
CA GLU A 164 -10.90 -2.23 -6.79
C GLU A 164 -9.42 -2.20 -7.20
N TYR A 165 -9.01 -1.29 -8.09
CA TYR A 165 -7.59 -1.12 -8.40
C TYR A 165 -6.78 -0.96 -7.11
N ALA A 166 -5.82 -1.85 -6.91
CA ALA A 166 -5.02 -1.88 -5.69
C ALA A 166 -3.53 -2.04 -5.99
N GLN A 167 -2.73 -1.54 -5.07
CA GLN A 167 -1.27 -1.62 -5.10
C GLN A 167 -0.78 -2.08 -3.73
N ALA A 168 0.22 -2.95 -3.72
CA ALA A 168 0.83 -3.43 -2.50
C ALA A 168 2.33 -3.64 -2.67
N ILE A 169 3.03 -3.77 -1.55
CA ILE A 169 4.39 -4.29 -1.50
C ILE A 169 4.34 -5.62 -0.75
N GLU A 170 4.94 -6.64 -1.35
CA GLU A 170 5.28 -7.87 -0.66
C GLU A 170 6.74 -7.80 -0.24
N PHE A 171 7.05 -8.32 0.94
CA PHE A 171 8.42 -8.50 1.37
C PHE A 171 8.60 -9.72 2.26
N SER A 172 9.86 -10.17 2.36
CA SER A 172 10.23 -11.30 3.21
C SER A 172 11.67 -11.18 3.68
N THR A 173 11.94 -11.79 4.84
CA THR A 173 13.27 -12.00 5.41
C THR A 173 14.04 -13.12 4.70
N THR A 174 13.42 -13.83 3.75
CA THR A 174 14.06 -14.86 2.91
C THR A 174 13.94 -14.52 1.42
N PRO A 175 14.97 -14.81 0.59
CA PRO A 175 14.87 -14.69 -0.86
C PRO A 175 13.76 -15.55 -1.45
N PHE A 176 13.31 -15.22 -2.66
CA PHE A 176 12.40 -16.07 -3.42
C PHE A 176 13.10 -17.38 -3.82
N ASP A 177 12.40 -18.49 -3.65
CA ASP A 177 12.82 -19.83 -4.05
C ASP A 177 11.63 -20.54 -4.72
N PRO A 178 11.69 -20.87 -6.02
CA PRO A 178 10.59 -21.51 -6.71
C PRO A 178 10.27 -22.92 -6.17
N ASP A 179 11.27 -23.63 -5.60
CA ASP A 179 11.07 -24.96 -5.01
C ASP A 179 10.39 -24.88 -3.63
N ASP A 180 10.20 -23.68 -3.10
CA ASP A 180 9.47 -23.42 -1.86
C ASP A 180 7.98 -23.17 -2.09
N VAL A 181 7.49 -23.17 -3.33
CA VAL A 181 6.11 -22.81 -3.69
C VAL A 181 5.26 -24.05 -3.90
N VAL A 182 4.18 -24.20 -3.12
CA VAL A 182 3.22 -25.30 -3.27
C VAL A 182 1.83 -24.77 -3.56
N ALA A 183 1.24 -25.22 -4.68
CA ALA A 183 -0.10 -24.82 -5.09
C ALA A 183 -1.16 -25.20 -4.06
N TRP A 184 -2.15 -24.33 -3.88
CA TRP A 184 -3.26 -24.53 -2.94
C TRP A 184 -4.61 -24.14 -3.56
N GLY A 185 -5.62 -24.99 -3.39
CA GLY A 185 -6.99 -24.74 -3.85
C GLY A 185 -7.80 -23.94 -2.83
N PHE A 186 -8.34 -22.80 -3.26
CA PHE A 186 -9.24 -21.92 -2.51
C PHE A 186 -10.66 -21.91 -3.05
#